data_AF-I6UNG9-F1
#
_entry.id   AF-I6UNG9-F1
#
_cell.length_a   1.000
_cell.length_b   1.000
_cell.length_c   1.000
_cell.angle_alpha   90.00
_cell.angle_beta   90.00
_cell.angle_gamma   90.00
#
_symmetry.space_group_name_H-M   'P 1'
#
loop_
_entity.id
_entity.type
_entity.pdbx_description
1 polymer ?
#
loop_
_entity_poly.entity_id
_entity_poly.type
_entity_poly.pdbx_seq_one_letter_code
_entity_poly.pdbx_strand_id
1 'polypeptide(L)'
;MKEILSIFIAIFLAEFGDKTQLATIAFASKYGWFKAFVGAATALVLVNLIGALVGEKLREFVPASVLHKIAGVFFIIFGILMIIKE
;
A
#
# COMPACT_ATOMS: atom_id res chain seq x y z
N MET A 1 -0.72 -20.03 11.45
CA MET A 1 -1.52 -19.05 12.22
C MET A 1 -0.67 -17.93 12.84
N LYS A 2 0.43 -18.22 13.55
CA LYS A 2 1.28 -17.16 14.16
C LYS A 2 1.80 -16.13 13.13
N GLU A 3 2.27 -16.59 11.97
CA GLU A 3 2.79 -15.71 10.90
C GLU A 3 1.72 -14.78 10.32
N ILE A 4 0.51 -15.31 10.06
CA ILE A 4 -0.64 -14.53 9.56
C ILE A 4 -0.99 -13.42 10.55
N LEU A 5 -0.99 -13.74 11.85
CA LEU A 5 -1.28 -12.76 12.89
C LEU A 5 -0.21 -11.66 12.95
N SER A 6 1.07 -12.01 12.83
CA SER A 6 2.17 -11.03 12.80
C SER A 6 2.07 -10.10 11.60
N ILE A 7 1.82 -10.65 10.40
CA ILE A 7 1.65 -9.86 9.18
C ILE A 7 0.43 -8.95 9.30
N PHE A 8 -0.70 -9.48 9.80
CA PHE A 8 -1.91 -8.70 10.02
C PHE A 8 -1.64 -7.52 10.97
N ILE A 9 -1.02 -7.76 12.13
CA ILE A 9 -0.75 -6.71 13.11
C ILE A 9 0.21 -5.67 12.52
N ALA A 10 1.27 -6.09 11.81
CA ALA A 10 2.23 -5.17 11.20
C ALA A 10 1.58 -4.27 10.15
N ILE A 11 0.81 -4.86 9.23
CA ILE A 11 0.10 -4.09 8.18
C ILE A 11 -0.99 -3.22 8.81
N PHE A 12 -1.76 -3.76 9.74
CA PHE A 12 -2.81 -3.00 10.43
C PHE A 12 -2.23 -1.76 11.08
N LEU A 13 -1.16 -1.89 11.86
CA LEU A 13 -0.51 -0.74 12.51
C LEU A 13 0.10 0.23 11.51
N ALA A 14 0.66 -0.24 10.40
CA ALA A 14 1.26 0.60 9.37
C ALA A 14 0.21 1.40 8.57
N GLU A 15 -0.97 0.81 8.33
CA GLU A 15 -2.06 1.40 7.53
C GLU A 15 -3.11 2.12 8.40
N PHE A 16 -3.01 2.06 9.73
CA PHE A 16 -3.99 2.65 10.63
C PHE A 16 -3.91 4.19 10.61
N GLY A 17 -4.98 4.84 10.18
CA GLY A 17 -5.08 6.30 10.13
C GLY A 17 -4.47 6.95 8.88
N ASP A 18 -4.18 6.17 7.82
CA ASP A 18 -3.65 6.72 6.58
C ASP A 18 -4.68 7.59 5.80
N LYS A 19 -4.17 8.46 4.91
CA LYS A 19 -4.91 9.30 3.97
C LYS A 19 -5.91 8.49 3.13
N THR A 20 -5.63 7.23 2.82
CA THR A 20 -6.58 6.32 2.14
C THR A 20 -7.87 6.08 2.95
N GLN A 21 -7.79 6.04 4.28
CA GLN A 21 -8.95 5.89 5.15
C GLN A 21 -9.82 7.16 5.13
N LEU A 22 -9.20 8.34 5.18
CA LEU A 22 -9.90 9.62 5.05
C LEU A 22 -10.59 9.75 3.69
N ALA A 23 -9.92 9.33 2.60
CA ALA A 23 -10.51 9.29 1.27
C ALA A 23 -11.72 8.34 1.21
N THR A 24 -11.61 7.16 1.83
CA THR A 24 -12.72 6.19 1.90
C THR A 24 -13.92 6.75 2.65
N ILE A 25 -13.69 7.45 3.77
CA ILE A 25 -14.76 8.14 4.52
C ILE A 25 -15.40 9.24 3.67
N ALA A 26 -14.60 10.05 2.96
CA ALA A 26 -15.12 11.08 2.07
C ALA A 26 -15.98 10.49 0.94
N PHE A 27 -15.56 9.37 0.36
CA PHE A 27 -16.35 8.65 -0.64
C PHE A 27 -17.61 8.03 -0.05
N ALA A 28 -17.57 7.50 1.17
CA ALA A 28 -18.74 6.96 1.86
C ALA A 28 -19.79 8.06 2.10
N SER A 29 -19.35 9.25 2.51
CA SER A 29 -20.22 10.41 2.71
C SER A 29 -20.85 10.91 1.41
N LYS A 30 -20.13 10.81 0.28
CA LYS A 30 -20.62 11.31 -1.02
C LYS A 30 -21.47 10.31 -1.80
N TYR A 31 -21.10 9.02 -1.79
CA TYR A 31 -21.66 8.00 -2.68
C TYR A 31 -22.37 6.85 -1.93
N GLY A 32 -22.34 6.87 -0.60
CA GLY A 32 -22.89 5.84 0.29
C GLY A 32 -21.85 4.81 0.71
N TRP A 33 -21.98 4.34 1.96
CA TRP A 33 -21.02 3.45 2.61
C TRP A 33 -20.74 2.16 1.82
N PHE A 34 -21.77 1.54 1.24
CA PHE A 34 -21.63 0.27 0.53
C PHE A 34 -20.78 0.41 -0.73
N LYS A 35 -21.02 1.46 -1.53
CA LYS A 35 -20.25 1.71 -2.77
C LYS A 35 -18.80 2.07 -2.45
N ALA A 36 -18.59 2.88 -1.41
CA ALA A 36 -17.25 3.23 -0.95
C ALA A 36 -16.48 2.01 -0.43
N PHE A 37 -17.15 1.15 0.36
CA PHE A 37 -16.56 -0.08 0.88
C PHE A 37 -16.14 -1.03 -0.25
N VAL A 38 -17.05 -1.34 -1.19
CA VAL A 38 -16.74 -2.23 -2.32
C VAL A 38 -15.63 -1.64 -3.19
N GLY A 39 -15.70 -0.34 -3.50
CA GLY A 39 -14.67 0.33 -4.30
C GLY A 39 -13.29 0.29 -3.64
N ALA A 40 -13.21 0.65 -2.35
CA ALA A 40 -11.95 0.63 -1.59
C ALA A 40 -11.41 -0.80 -1.44
N ALA A 41 -12.26 -1.77 -1.10
CA ALA A 41 -11.86 -3.17 -0.95
C ALA A 41 -11.35 -3.76 -2.28
N THR A 42 -12.06 -3.54 -3.39
CA THR A 42 -11.62 -4.00 -4.71
C THR A 42 -10.32 -3.32 -5.12
N ALA A 43 -10.18 -2.02 -4.92
CA ALA A 43 -8.94 -1.30 -5.21
C ALA A 43 -7.76 -1.85 -4.39
N LEU A 44 -7.96 -2.11 -3.11
CA LEU A 44 -6.93 -2.66 -2.20
C LEU A 44 -6.49 -4.06 -2.64
N VAL A 45 -7.44 -4.94 -2.99
CA VAL A 45 -7.11 -6.28 -3.48
C VAL A 45 -6.34 -6.20 -4.79
N LEU A 46 -6.79 -5.35 -5.73
CA LEU A 46 -6.13 -5.22 -7.03
C LEU A 46 -4.71 -4.67 -6.92
N VAL A 47 -4.48 -3.62 -6.12
CA VAL A 47 -3.15 -3.04 -5.99
C VAL A 47 -2.17 -4.03 -5.36
N ASN A 48 -2.60 -4.77 -4.33
CA ASN A 48 -1.77 -5.79 -3.70
C ASN A 48 -1.51 -6.98 -4.62
N LEU A 49 -2.52 -7.44 -5.36
CA LEU A 49 -2.37 -8.54 -6.31
C LEU A 49 -1.40 -8.17 -7.44
N ILE A 50 -1.56 -6.99 -8.04
CA ILE A 50 -0.66 -6.49 -9.08
C ILE A 50 0.76 -6.36 -8.51
N GLY A 51 0.90 -5.75 -7.33
CA GLY A 51 2.19 -5.59 -6.66
C GLY A 51 2.89 -6.93 -6.39
N ALA A 52 2.16 -7.94 -5.92
CA ALA A 52 2.69 -9.27 -5.66
C ALA A 52 3.13 -9.97 -6.95
N LEU A 53 2.27 -10.00 -7.97
CA LEU A 53 2.57 -10.66 -9.25
C LEU A 53 3.74 -9.99 -9.98
N VAL A 54 3.76 -8.66 -10.02
CA VAL A 54 4.84 -7.89 -10.64
C VAL A 54 6.14 -8.03 -9.83
N GLY A 55 6.04 -8.00 -8.50
CA GLY A 55 7.18 -8.15 -7.60
C GLY A 55 7.82 -9.53 -7.69
N GLU A 56 7.02 -10.59 -7.83
CA GLU A 56 7.50 -11.96 -8.04
C GLU A 56 8.25 -12.08 -9.37
N LYS A 57 7.65 -11.65 -10.47
CA LYS A 57 8.30 -11.66 -11.79
C LYS A 57 9.57 -10.83 -11.81
N LEU A 58 9.57 -9.64 -11.21
CA LEU A 58 10.75 -8.77 -11.17
C LEU A 58 11.95 -9.43 -10.49
N ARG A 59 11.72 -10.29 -9.48
CA ARG A 59 12.81 -11.00 -8.78
C ARG A 59 13.50 -12.04 -9.65
N GLU A 60 12.84 -12.54 -10.69
CA GLU A 60 13.45 -13.47 -11.66
C GLU A 60 14.45 -12.77 -12.59
N PHE A 61 14.20 -11.49 -12.90
CA PHE A 61 15.01 -10.71 -13.86
C PHE A 61 16.03 -9.78 -13.19
N VAL A 62 15.77 -9.35 -11.95
CA VAL A 62 16.56 -8.32 -11.27
C VAL A 62 17.10 -8.84 -9.94
N PRO A 63 18.42 -8.73 -9.68
CA PRO A 63 19.00 -9.11 -8.40
C PRO A 63 18.35 -8.36 -7.23
N ALA A 64 18.06 -9.07 -6.14
CA ALA A 64 17.41 -8.50 -4.95
C ALA A 64 18.17 -7.28 -4.38
N SER A 65 19.49 -7.23 -4.50
CA SER A 65 20.32 -6.10 -4.06
C SER A 65 20.04 -4.81 -4.83
N VAL A 66 19.72 -4.92 -6.13
CA VAL A 66 19.36 -3.77 -6.98
C VAL A 66 17.95 -3.29 -6.62
N LEU A 67 17.00 -4.22 -6.47
CA LEU A 67 15.64 -3.90 -6.02
C LEU A 67 15.65 -3.17 -4.67
N HIS A 68 16.46 -3.62 -3.72
CA HIS A 68 16.55 -2.98 -2.39
C HIS A 68 17.14 -1.57 -2.46
N LYS A 69 18.19 -1.35 -3.28
CA LYS A 69 18.74 -0.01 -3.52
C LYS A 69 17.72 0.92 -4.15
N ILE A 70 17.00 0.45 -5.17
CA ILE A 70 15.95 1.23 -5.84
C ILE A 70 14.84 1.59 -4.86
N ALA A 71 14.37 0.64 -4.06
CA ALA A 71 13.37 0.89 -3.03
C ALA A 71 13.84 1.94 -2.01
N GLY A 72 15.08 1.87 -1.55
CA GLY A 72 15.68 2.86 -0.65
C GLY A 72 15.75 4.26 -1.27
N VAL A 73 16.15 4.35 -2.55
CA VAL A 73 16.17 5.63 -3.29
C VAL A 73 14.77 6.22 -3.39
N PHE A 74 13.76 5.40 -3.74
CA PHE A 74 12.37 5.86 -3.75
C PHE A 74 11.92 6.32 -2.37
N PHE A 75 12.29 5.60 -1.30
CA PHE A 75 11.94 5.99 0.07
C PHE A 75 12.51 7.36 0.45
N ILE A 76 13.77 7.63 0.09
CA ILE A 76 14.41 8.94 0.31
C ILE A 76 13.70 10.03 -0.52
N ILE A 77 13.44 9.77 -1.80
CA ILE A 77 12.76 10.73 -2.69
C ILE A 77 11.38 11.08 -2.14
N PHE A 78 10.55 10.07 -1.82
CA PHE A 78 9.22 10.31 -1.26
C PHE A 78 9.27 10.97 0.10
N GLY A 79 10.24 10.61 0.95
CA GLY A 79 10.46 11.28 2.24
C GLY A 79 10.78 12.77 2.08
N ILE A 80 11.71 13.12 1.17
CA ILE A 80 12.04 14.52 0.85
C ILE A 80 10.82 15.24 0.27
N LEU A 81 10.13 14.63 -0.69
CA LEU A 81 8.92 15.21 -1.28
C LEU A 81 7.82 15.45 -0.25
N MET A 82 7.66 14.55 0.73
CA MET A 82 6.70 14.72 1.83
C MET A 82 7.05 15.91 2.71
N ILE A 83 8.33 16.16 2.98
CA ILE A 83 8.79 17.31 3.77
C ILE A 83 8.64 18.63 3.01
N ILE A 84 8.84 18.64 1.68
CA ILE A 84 8.79 19.87 0.86
C ILE A 84 7.34 20.25 0.50
N LYS A 85 6.46 19.26 0.32
CA LYS A 85 5.09 19.46 -0.19
C LYS A 85 4.06 19.75 0.91
N GLU A 86 4.39 19.47 2.18
CA GLU A 86 3.67 20.00 3.35
C GLU A 86 4.42 21.20 3.94
#